data_AF-A0A534SEP7-F1
#
_entry.id   AF-A0A534SEP7-F1
#
_cell.length_a   1.000
_cell.length_b   1.000
_cell.length_c   1.000
_cell.angle_alpha   90.00
_cell.angle_beta   90.00
_cell.angle_gamma   90.00
#
_symmetry.space_group_name_H-M   'P 1'
#
loop_
_entity.id
_entity.type
_entity.pdbx_description
1 polymer ?
#
loop_
_entity_poly.entity_id
_entity_poly.type
_entity_poly.pdbx_seq_one_letter_code
_entity_poly.pdbx_strand_id
1 'polypeptide(L)'
;MRKQMGAVGILLCGIAAGRAHAHGVVGQRSFIEPFITEDVNPKNEFVIARPEWDHARDGRTLSFGFGLEKKISDRFSLTLDSSWLDITPKPAAEPHASGFDNLGVTLKYAFFIDPVHEAIASIALESTAPTGTEKVGAEQNASFKPFLLYGKGLNELPDALEYLRPFGVQGDAGFEIAIDRARTTTLAHNVAIEYSIPYLQQAVHDFGLAWPLSNFIGDAEFNFEHGVNGEEQGRSKVFVTPGFVYMDRYVELGVAGRFPLDQAAHDELDWGVIFIVDLFIDDILPWTRWQPIGGMRPPTPMPGTAGS
;
A
#
# COMPACT_ATOMS: atom_id res chain seq x y z
N MET A 1 26.61 -33.43 -44.37
CA MET A 1 25.52 -32.47 -44.10
C MET A 1 25.92 -31.65 -42.88
N ARG A 2 26.23 -30.38 -43.10
CA ARG A 2 26.91 -29.47 -42.18
C ARG A 2 25.84 -28.51 -41.64
N LYS A 3 25.46 -28.62 -40.37
CA LYS A 3 24.50 -27.69 -39.76
C LYS A 3 25.25 -26.43 -39.32
N GLN A 4 25.01 -25.34 -40.05
CA GLN A 4 25.34 -23.98 -39.63
C GLN A 4 24.30 -23.56 -38.56
N MET A 5 24.76 -23.25 -37.36
CA MET A 5 24.01 -22.41 -36.42
C MET A 5 24.60 -21.00 -36.55
N GLY A 6 23.92 -20.18 -37.34
CA GLY A 6 24.26 -18.78 -37.57
C GLY A 6 23.70 -17.90 -36.46
N ALA A 7 24.56 -17.02 -35.97
CA ALA A 7 24.30 -15.92 -35.06
C ALA A 7 22.93 -15.24 -35.28
N VAL A 8 22.04 -15.40 -34.31
CA VAL A 8 20.91 -14.49 -34.08
C VAL A 8 21.09 -13.93 -32.67
N GLY A 9 21.48 -12.66 -32.62
CA GLY A 9 21.04 -11.78 -31.54
C GLY A 9 21.81 -11.82 -30.23
N ILE A 10 23.15 -11.75 -30.26
CA ILE A 10 23.88 -11.00 -29.22
C ILE A 10 23.52 -9.53 -29.44
N LEU A 11 22.36 -9.14 -28.91
CA LEU A 11 21.86 -7.77 -28.90
C LEU A 11 20.96 -7.57 -27.66
N LEU A 12 21.47 -8.02 -26.51
CA LEU A 12 21.08 -7.52 -25.19
C LEU A 12 22.31 -6.86 -24.57
N CYS A 13 22.85 -5.87 -25.29
CA CYS A 13 23.76 -4.90 -24.73
C CYS A 13 22.99 -4.05 -23.70
N GLY A 14 23.48 -4.06 -22.48
CA GLY A 14 23.44 -2.91 -21.57
C GLY A 14 22.08 -2.25 -21.43
N ILE A 15 21.21 -2.85 -20.61
CA ILE A 15 20.29 -2.02 -19.83
C ILE A 15 21.19 -1.20 -18.91
N ALA A 16 21.45 0.04 -19.32
CA ALA A 16 22.05 1.02 -18.45
C ALA A 16 21.28 0.98 -17.13
N ALA A 17 22.02 0.86 -16.03
CA ALA A 17 21.57 1.22 -14.69
C ALA A 17 21.24 2.73 -14.68
N GLY A 18 20.24 3.13 -15.45
CA GLY A 18 19.54 4.37 -15.22
C GLY A 18 18.94 4.21 -13.85
N ARG A 19 19.30 5.10 -12.93
CA ARG A 19 18.53 5.27 -11.69
C ARG A 19 17.09 5.52 -12.13
N ALA A 20 16.28 4.47 -12.10
CA ALA A 20 14.84 4.63 -12.10
C ALA A 20 14.59 5.46 -10.84
N HIS A 21 14.06 6.67 -11.02
CA HIS A 21 13.40 7.37 -9.93
C HIS A 21 12.18 6.51 -9.64
N ALA A 22 12.35 5.47 -8.82
CA ALA A 22 11.29 4.55 -8.53
C ALA A 22 10.18 5.29 -7.78
N HIS A 23 9.00 4.78 -8.05
CA HIS A 23 7.77 5.11 -7.41
C HIS A 23 7.92 5.04 -5.88
N GLY A 24 7.38 6.01 -5.14
CA GLY A 24 7.48 5.98 -3.68
C GLY A 24 8.90 6.00 -3.07
N VAL A 25 9.93 6.44 -3.82
CA VAL A 25 11.30 6.43 -3.29
C VAL A 25 11.60 7.60 -2.36
N VAL A 26 12.14 7.27 -1.19
CA VAL A 26 12.73 8.21 -0.23
C VAL A 26 14.18 7.80 0.02
N GLY A 27 15.13 8.55 -0.54
CA GLY A 27 16.55 8.20 -0.47
C GLY A 27 16.87 7.00 -1.36
N GLN A 28 17.32 5.90 -0.75
CA GLN A 28 17.54 4.62 -1.44
C GLN A 28 16.38 3.63 -1.26
N ARG A 29 15.39 3.97 -0.43
CA ARG A 29 14.25 3.11 -0.10
C ARG A 29 13.10 3.37 -1.03
N SER A 30 12.49 2.29 -1.51
CA SER A 30 11.17 2.29 -2.14
C SER A 30 10.23 1.61 -1.15
N PHE A 31 9.22 2.33 -0.67
CA PHE A 31 8.14 1.72 0.11
C PHE A 31 7.18 1.01 -0.85
N ILE A 32 6.75 -0.19 -0.47
CA ILE A 32 5.76 -0.98 -1.22
C ILE A 32 4.36 -0.38 -1.10
N GLU A 33 3.44 -0.78 -1.97
CA GLU A 33 1.99 -0.64 -1.74
C GLU A 33 1.55 -1.74 -0.76
N PRO A 34 1.20 -1.41 0.49
CA PRO A 34 0.82 -2.44 1.45
C PRO A 34 -0.53 -3.10 1.09
N PHE A 35 -0.80 -4.22 1.75
CA PHE A 35 -2.05 -4.97 1.67
C PHE A 35 -3.23 -4.23 2.32
N ILE A 36 -3.04 -3.66 3.51
CA ILE A 36 -4.10 -2.96 4.27
C ILE A 36 -3.68 -1.54 4.66
N THR A 37 -2.43 -1.36 5.09
CA THR A 37 -1.85 -0.07 5.46
C THR A 37 -1.82 0.85 4.24
N GLU A 38 -2.13 2.13 4.42
CA GLU A 38 -2.04 3.08 3.32
C GLU A 38 -0.58 3.48 3.08
N ASP A 39 -0.13 3.47 1.82
CA ASP A 39 1.19 3.96 1.47
C ASP A 39 1.34 5.47 1.74
N VAL A 40 2.42 5.82 2.43
CA VAL A 40 2.83 7.18 2.76
C VAL A 40 3.16 8.05 1.52
N ASN A 41 3.52 7.47 0.39
CA ASN A 41 4.04 8.21 -0.77
C ASN A 41 2.94 8.71 -1.74
N PRO A 42 3.08 9.94 -2.28
CA PRO A 42 2.28 10.39 -3.43
C PRO A 42 2.79 9.82 -4.76
N LYS A 43 1.87 9.16 -5.48
CA LYS A 43 2.18 8.16 -6.50
C LYS A 43 1.29 8.21 -7.77
N ASN A 44 1.69 7.50 -8.82
CA ASN A 44 1.04 7.24 -10.12
C ASN A 44 0.96 5.70 -10.27
N GLU A 45 0.03 5.10 -9.54
CA GLU A 45 -0.10 3.67 -9.39
C GLU A 45 -1.51 3.22 -9.77
N PHE A 46 -1.62 2.00 -10.27
CA PHE A 46 -2.89 1.38 -10.56
C PHE A 46 -2.89 -0.02 -9.97
N VAL A 47 -3.50 -0.14 -8.79
CA VAL A 47 -3.95 -1.40 -8.24
C VAL A 47 -5.07 -1.89 -9.16
N ILE A 48 -4.71 -2.66 -10.18
CA ILE A 48 -5.67 -3.16 -11.18
C ILE A 48 -6.54 -4.28 -10.61
N ALA A 49 -6.03 -4.97 -9.59
CA ALA A 49 -6.73 -6.01 -8.89
C ALA A 49 -6.13 -6.20 -7.50
N ARG A 50 -6.98 -6.13 -6.48
CA ARG A 50 -6.73 -6.59 -5.11
C ARG A 50 -7.78 -7.64 -4.73
N PRO A 51 -7.63 -8.91 -5.15
CA PRO A 51 -8.53 -9.97 -4.74
C PRO A 51 -8.34 -10.29 -3.25
N GLU A 52 -9.42 -10.32 -2.49
CA GLU A 52 -9.41 -10.72 -1.09
C GLU A 52 -10.41 -11.84 -0.87
N TRP A 53 -10.00 -12.88 -0.17
CA TRP A 53 -10.88 -13.96 0.22
C TRP A 53 -10.90 -14.10 1.73
N ASP A 54 -11.97 -13.57 2.32
CA ASP A 54 -12.18 -13.53 3.75
C ASP A 54 -13.17 -14.60 4.19
N HIS A 55 -12.80 -15.28 5.28
CA HIS A 55 -13.63 -16.24 5.97
C HIS A 55 -13.99 -15.70 7.34
N ALA A 56 -15.27 -15.68 7.64
CA ALA A 56 -15.81 -15.24 8.91
C ALA A 56 -16.79 -16.27 9.45
N ARG A 57 -17.23 -16.06 10.69
CA ARG A 57 -18.19 -16.95 11.36
C ARG A 57 -19.55 -16.95 10.65
N ASP A 58 -19.96 -15.80 10.17
CA ASP A 58 -21.23 -15.50 9.51
C ASP A 58 -21.18 -15.65 7.99
N GLY A 59 -20.06 -16.08 7.40
CA GLY A 59 -19.98 -16.22 5.96
C GLY A 59 -18.59 -16.24 5.37
N ARG A 60 -18.53 -15.94 4.09
CA ARG A 60 -17.30 -15.65 3.36
C ARG A 60 -17.57 -14.51 2.39
N THR A 61 -16.54 -13.71 2.16
CA THR A 61 -16.56 -12.62 1.21
C THR A 61 -15.41 -12.80 0.24
N LEU A 62 -15.71 -12.74 -1.05
CA LEU A 62 -14.70 -12.56 -2.09
C LEU A 62 -14.83 -11.12 -2.57
N SER A 63 -13.76 -10.33 -2.45
CA SER A 63 -13.71 -8.98 -2.98
C SER A 63 -12.68 -8.87 -4.10
N PHE A 64 -12.90 -7.91 -5.00
CA PHE A 64 -11.95 -7.50 -6.01
C PHE A 64 -11.83 -5.98 -5.96
N GLY A 65 -10.84 -5.50 -5.20
CA GLY A 65 -10.50 -4.09 -5.10
C GLY A 65 -9.73 -3.59 -6.33
N PHE A 66 -9.86 -2.31 -6.60
CA PHE A 66 -9.06 -1.59 -7.59
C PHE A 66 -8.90 -0.12 -7.20
N GLY A 67 -7.77 0.49 -7.54
CA GLY A 67 -7.45 1.86 -7.15
C GLY A 67 -6.49 2.51 -8.12
N LEU A 68 -6.81 3.72 -8.57
CA LEU A 68 -5.96 4.54 -9.43
C LEU A 68 -5.48 5.76 -8.63
N GLU A 69 -4.21 5.77 -8.26
CA GLU A 69 -3.55 6.95 -7.70
C GLU A 69 -2.87 7.75 -8.82
N LYS A 70 -3.04 9.07 -8.80
CA LYS A 70 -2.45 10.00 -9.76
C LYS A 70 -1.74 11.14 -9.04
N LYS A 71 -0.45 11.33 -9.33
CA LYS A 71 0.29 12.52 -8.91
C LYS A 71 -0.28 13.73 -9.61
N ILE A 72 -0.81 14.63 -8.79
CA ILE A 72 -1.31 15.94 -9.20
C ILE A 72 -0.17 16.97 -9.14
N SER A 73 0.79 16.78 -8.22
CA SER A 73 2.08 17.48 -8.14
C SER A 73 3.16 16.58 -7.53
N ASP A 74 4.40 17.06 -7.34
CA ASP A 74 5.49 16.29 -6.73
C ASP A 74 5.16 15.70 -5.35
N ARG A 75 4.31 16.38 -4.59
CA ARG A 75 3.97 16.07 -3.20
C ARG A 75 2.49 15.78 -2.98
N PHE A 76 1.68 15.81 -4.02
CA PHE A 76 0.23 15.71 -3.90
C PHE A 76 -0.31 14.71 -4.90
N SER A 77 -1.15 13.79 -4.44
CA SER A 77 -1.83 12.81 -5.26
C SER A 77 -3.33 12.74 -4.93
N LEU A 78 -4.05 12.21 -5.89
CA LEU A 78 -5.46 11.90 -5.83
C LEU A 78 -5.62 10.42 -6.16
N THR A 79 -6.32 9.68 -5.30
CA THR A 79 -6.68 8.28 -5.52
C THR A 79 -8.18 8.18 -5.72
N LEU A 80 -8.58 7.35 -6.68
CA LEU A 80 -9.95 6.88 -6.86
C LEU A 80 -9.95 5.36 -6.75
N ASP A 81 -10.74 4.82 -5.84
CA ASP A 81 -10.77 3.39 -5.56
C ASP A 81 -12.21 2.89 -5.32
N SER A 82 -12.39 1.59 -5.50
CA SER A 82 -13.62 0.88 -5.15
C SER A 82 -13.34 -0.62 -5.15
N SER A 83 -14.34 -1.41 -4.78
CA SER A 83 -14.26 -2.87 -4.86
C SER A 83 -15.57 -3.46 -5.35
N TRP A 84 -15.51 -4.66 -5.92
CA TRP A 84 -16.69 -5.50 -6.11
C TRP A 84 -16.68 -6.62 -5.08
N LEU A 85 -17.83 -6.89 -4.46
CA LEU A 85 -17.99 -7.91 -3.43
C LEU A 85 -18.94 -9.03 -3.88
N ASP A 86 -18.62 -10.24 -3.42
CA ASP A 86 -19.44 -11.45 -3.52
C ASP A 86 -19.54 -12.09 -2.13
N ILE A 87 -20.69 -11.93 -1.49
CA ILE A 87 -20.93 -12.33 -0.10
C ILE A 87 -21.78 -13.61 -0.08
N THR A 88 -21.20 -14.66 0.51
CA THR A 88 -21.90 -15.91 0.81
C THR A 88 -22.10 -16.04 2.32
N PRO A 89 -23.30 -15.75 2.85
CA PRO A 89 -23.56 -15.80 4.29
C PRO A 89 -23.71 -17.24 4.83
N LYS A 90 -23.60 -17.36 6.16
CA LYS A 90 -23.82 -18.54 6.99
C LYS A 90 -24.66 -18.10 8.21
N PRO A 91 -25.89 -18.62 8.39
CA PRO A 91 -26.45 -19.82 7.75
C PRO A 91 -26.99 -19.57 6.33
N ALA A 92 -27.02 -20.64 5.51
CA ALA A 92 -27.40 -20.60 4.09
C ALA A 92 -28.85 -20.17 3.78
N ALA A 93 -29.64 -19.81 4.80
CA ALA A 93 -30.98 -19.24 4.65
C ALA A 93 -30.93 -17.74 4.28
N GLU A 94 -29.82 -17.06 4.59
CA GLU A 94 -29.61 -15.69 4.17
C GLU A 94 -29.25 -15.62 2.68
N PRO A 95 -29.77 -14.62 1.94
CA PRO A 95 -29.55 -14.51 0.52
C PRO A 95 -28.09 -14.14 0.22
N HIS A 96 -27.54 -14.77 -0.81
CA HIS A 96 -26.32 -14.33 -1.45
C HIS A 96 -26.43 -12.88 -1.92
N ALA A 97 -25.39 -12.08 -1.71
CA ALA A 97 -25.33 -10.68 -2.15
C ALA A 97 -24.09 -10.43 -3.00
N SER A 98 -24.23 -9.64 -4.06
CA SER A 98 -23.11 -9.22 -4.91
C SER A 98 -23.36 -7.81 -5.43
N GLY A 99 -22.30 -7.02 -5.54
CA GLY A 99 -22.39 -5.62 -5.92
C GLY A 99 -21.08 -4.88 -5.72
N PHE A 100 -21.03 -3.64 -6.21
CA PHE A 100 -19.91 -2.76 -5.94
C PHE A 100 -20.04 -2.12 -4.56
N ASP A 101 -18.91 -1.88 -3.93
CA ASP A 101 -18.81 -0.95 -2.82
C ASP A 101 -18.90 0.50 -3.34
N ASN A 102 -18.78 1.43 -2.42
CA ASN A 102 -18.72 2.85 -2.68
C ASN A 102 -17.44 3.25 -3.41
N LEU A 103 -17.49 4.44 -4.00
CA LEU A 103 -16.32 5.08 -4.60
C LEU A 103 -15.55 5.83 -3.52
N GLY A 104 -14.30 5.44 -3.28
CA GLY A 104 -13.32 6.16 -2.49
C GLY A 104 -12.65 7.28 -3.29
N VAL A 105 -12.40 8.39 -2.61
CA VAL A 105 -11.62 9.51 -3.12
C VAL A 105 -10.63 9.95 -2.05
N THR A 106 -9.35 9.71 -2.26
CA THR A 106 -8.29 10.06 -1.31
C THR A 106 -7.42 11.19 -1.84
N LEU A 107 -7.26 12.24 -1.05
CA LEU A 107 -6.32 13.32 -1.30
C LEU A 107 -5.13 13.14 -0.37
N LYS A 108 -3.91 13.03 -0.90
CA LYS A 108 -2.69 12.75 -0.10
C LYS A 108 -1.64 13.82 -0.35
N TYR A 109 -1.10 14.41 0.72
CA TYR A 109 -0.05 15.43 0.65
C TYR A 109 1.16 15.07 1.53
N ALA A 110 2.31 14.85 0.89
CA ALA A 110 3.60 14.66 1.57
C ALA A 110 4.19 15.99 2.04
N PHE A 111 3.93 16.33 3.30
CA PHE A 111 4.41 17.59 3.89
C PHE A 111 5.88 17.50 4.32
N PHE A 112 6.38 16.29 4.65
CA PHE A 112 7.76 16.06 5.08
C PHE A 112 8.39 14.93 4.27
N ILE A 113 9.59 15.17 3.72
CA ILE A 113 10.41 14.17 3.02
C ILE A 113 11.87 14.47 3.35
N ASP A 114 12.57 13.47 3.86
CA ASP A 114 14.00 13.50 4.15
C ASP A 114 14.67 12.29 3.51
N PRO A 115 15.25 12.46 2.31
CA PRO A 115 15.93 11.38 1.61
C PRO A 115 17.22 10.91 2.28
N VAL A 116 17.85 11.74 3.13
CA VAL A 116 19.11 11.37 3.82
C VAL A 116 18.81 10.38 4.93
N HIS A 117 17.73 10.61 5.66
CA HIS A 117 17.30 9.76 6.77
C HIS A 117 16.17 8.80 6.38
N GLU A 118 15.90 8.58 5.08
CA GLU A 118 14.83 7.70 4.58
C GLU A 118 13.50 7.88 5.32
N ALA A 119 13.08 9.14 5.52
CA ALA A 119 11.90 9.46 6.31
C ALA A 119 10.90 10.30 5.51
N ILE A 120 9.62 10.01 5.68
CA ILE A 120 8.53 10.72 5.02
C ILE A 120 7.32 10.78 5.94
N ALA A 121 6.56 11.86 5.84
CA ALA A 121 5.25 11.96 6.46
C ALA A 121 4.28 12.71 5.56
N SER A 122 3.05 12.21 5.55
CA SER A 122 1.96 12.70 4.72
C SER A 122 0.71 12.92 5.56
N ILE A 123 -0.18 13.78 5.08
CA ILE A 123 -1.54 13.90 5.58
C ILE A 123 -2.48 13.56 4.44
N ALA A 124 -3.56 12.85 4.74
CA ALA A 124 -4.57 12.50 3.77
C ALA A 124 -5.98 12.75 4.28
N LEU A 125 -6.88 12.92 3.33
CA LEU A 125 -8.32 12.96 3.54
C LEU A 125 -8.95 12.02 2.52
N GLU A 126 -9.58 10.98 3.01
CA GLU A 126 -10.42 10.08 2.22
C GLU A 126 -11.89 10.48 2.38
N SER A 127 -12.62 10.41 1.29
CA SER A 127 -14.06 10.63 1.22
C SER A 127 -14.69 9.46 0.48
N THR A 128 -15.77 8.91 1.05
CA THR A 128 -16.51 7.82 0.42
C THR A 128 -17.82 8.37 -0.16
N ALA A 129 -18.05 8.17 -1.45
CA ALA A 129 -19.29 8.54 -2.13
C ALA A 129 -20.24 7.34 -2.19
N PRO A 130 -21.52 7.49 -1.77
CA PRO A 130 -22.47 6.38 -1.67
C PRO A 130 -22.98 5.92 -3.05
N THR A 131 -22.12 5.26 -3.82
CA THR A 131 -22.40 4.75 -5.18
C THR A 131 -22.58 3.23 -5.22
N GLY A 132 -22.30 2.55 -4.11
CA GLY A 132 -22.32 1.11 -3.98
C GLY A 132 -23.70 0.51 -3.79
N THR A 133 -23.75 -0.82 -3.80
CA THR A 133 -24.95 -1.61 -3.66
C THR A 133 -25.25 -1.88 -2.17
N GLU A 134 -26.36 -1.37 -1.66
CA GLU A 134 -26.79 -1.55 -0.25
C GLU A 134 -26.78 -3.02 0.22
N LYS A 135 -27.12 -3.96 -0.69
CA LYS A 135 -27.17 -5.40 -0.37
C LYS A 135 -25.84 -6.01 0.02
N VAL A 136 -24.71 -5.42 -0.38
CA VAL A 136 -23.37 -5.86 0.05
C VAL A 136 -22.84 -5.06 1.23
N GLY A 137 -23.70 -4.28 1.90
CA GLY A 137 -23.32 -3.46 3.05
C GLY A 137 -22.74 -2.09 2.68
N ALA A 138 -22.75 -1.70 1.40
CA ALA A 138 -22.23 -0.40 1.00
C ALA A 138 -23.02 0.74 1.68
N GLU A 139 -22.29 1.61 2.37
CA GLU A 139 -22.84 2.71 3.15
C GLU A 139 -23.64 3.68 2.27
N GLN A 140 -24.85 4.04 2.68
CA GLN A 140 -25.74 4.91 1.89
C GLN A 140 -25.53 6.41 2.13
N ASN A 141 -24.61 6.75 3.04
CA ASN A 141 -24.24 8.12 3.36
C ASN A 141 -22.74 8.29 3.19
N ALA A 142 -22.33 9.48 2.74
CA ALA A 142 -20.91 9.81 2.67
C ALA A 142 -20.23 9.75 4.06
N SER A 143 -18.94 9.46 4.05
CA SER A 143 -18.03 9.48 5.20
C SER A 143 -16.74 10.20 4.83
N PHE A 144 -16.01 10.64 5.85
CA PHE A 144 -14.71 11.26 5.67
C PHE A 144 -13.72 10.71 6.69
N LYS A 145 -12.50 10.40 6.25
CA LYS A 145 -11.42 9.90 7.10
C LYS A 145 -10.21 10.82 6.93
N PRO A 146 -9.96 11.76 7.85
CA PRO A 146 -8.66 12.43 7.94
C PRO A 146 -7.65 11.54 8.65
N PHE A 147 -6.45 11.40 8.08
CA PHE A 147 -5.40 10.55 8.65
C PHE A 147 -3.99 11.06 8.34
N LEU A 148 -3.05 10.67 9.18
CA LEU A 148 -1.62 10.93 9.02
C LEU A 148 -0.94 9.64 8.56
N LEU A 149 0.06 9.77 7.71
CA LEU A 149 0.90 8.67 7.25
C LEU A 149 2.35 8.97 7.56
N TYR A 150 3.13 7.92 7.83
CA TYR A 150 4.55 8.02 8.08
C TYR A 150 5.30 6.84 7.47
N GLY A 151 6.54 7.09 7.07
CA GLY A 151 7.47 6.08 6.58
C GLY A 151 8.88 6.36 7.10
N LYS A 152 9.59 5.31 7.52
CA LYS A 152 10.95 5.40 8.04
C LYS A 152 11.77 4.15 7.71
N GLY A 153 12.89 4.34 7.03
CA GLY A 153 13.94 3.33 6.87
C GLY A 153 14.87 3.26 8.08
N LEU A 154 15.57 2.14 8.23
CA LEU A 154 16.60 1.94 9.25
C LEU A 154 18.03 2.18 8.72
N ASN A 155 18.20 3.02 7.70
CA ASN A 155 19.48 3.25 7.01
C ASN A 155 20.60 3.80 7.92
N GLU A 156 20.23 4.50 8.99
CA GLU A 156 21.16 5.13 9.94
C GLU A 156 21.77 4.15 10.96
N LEU A 157 21.38 2.87 10.94
CA LEU A 157 21.96 1.88 11.86
C LEU A 157 23.47 1.76 11.67
N PRO A 158 24.25 1.54 12.76
CA PRO A 158 25.69 1.40 12.68
C PRO A 158 26.09 0.15 11.87
N ASP A 159 27.34 0.09 11.40
CA ASP A 159 27.84 -1.01 10.54
C ASP A 159 27.66 -2.39 11.17
N ALA A 160 27.75 -2.50 12.50
CA ALA A 160 27.50 -3.76 13.22
C ALA A 160 26.07 -4.30 13.05
N LEU A 161 25.12 -3.45 12.64
CA LEU A 161 23.71 -3.76 12.40
C LEU A 161 23.31 -3.48 10.94
N GLU A 162 24.27 -3.44 10.01
CA GLU A 162 24.00 -3.07 8.61
C GLU A 162 22.95 -3.94 7.93
N TYR A 163 22.87 -5.23 8.28
CA TYR A 163 21.86 -6.16 7.76
C TYR A 163 20.44 -5.92 8.29
N LEU A 164 20.26 -5.01 9.25
CA LEU A 164 18.94 -4.52 9.67
C LEU A 164 18.52 -3.25 8.91
N ARG A 165 19.45 -2.57 8.21
CA ARG A 165 19.12 -1.39 7.38
C ARG A 165 18.05 -1.66 6.30
N PRO A 166 17.91 -2.87 5.72
CA PRO A 166 16.84 -3.14 4.77
C PRO A 166 15.43 -3.11 5.37
N PHE A 167 15.30 -3.11 6.69
CA PHE A 167 13.99 -2.90 7.32
C PHE A 167 13.49 -1.48 7.10
N GLY A 168 12.20 -1.39 6.77
CA GLY A 168 11.43 -0.16 6.70
C GLY A 168 10.14 -0.33 7.49
N VAL A 169 9.62 0.80 7.97
CA VAL A 169 8.30 0.85 8.60
C VAL A 169 7.50 1.94 7.92
N GLN A 170 6.27 1.62 7.55
CA GLN A 170 5.28 2.62 7.17
C GLN A 170 3.97 2.40 7.91
N GLY A 171 3.12 3.41 7.96
CA GLY A 171 1.88 3.33 8.69
C GLY A 171 0.98 4.53 8.48
N ASP A 172 -0.30 4.33 8.76
CA ASP A 172 -1.34 5.35 8.73
C ASP A 172 -2.15 5.36 10.03
N ALA A 173 -2.56 6.52 10.50
CA ALA A 173 -3.39 6.66 11.69
C ALA A 173 -4.41 7.79 11.53
N GLY A 174 -5.68 7.51 11.81
CA GLY A 174 -6.74 8.51 11.69
C GLY A 174 -8.09 8.06 12.18
N PHE A 175 -9.03 9.00 12.18
CA PHE A 175 -10.41 8.74 12.57
C PHE A 175 -11.27 8.54 11.33
N GLU A 176 -12.00 7.46 11.28
CA GLU A 176 -13.09 7.30 10.33
C GLU A 176 -14.32 8.01 10.86
N ILE A 177 -14.68 9.14 10.25
CA ILE A 177 -15.77 10.00 10.70
C ILE A 177 -16.97 9.82 9.76
N ALA A 178 -17.96 9.09 10.25
CA ALA A 178 -19.28 9.04 9.63
C ALA A 178 -20.03 10.38 9.80
N ILE A 179 -20.65 10.89 8.74
CA ILE A 179 -21.49 12.11 8.80
C ILE A 179 -22.75 11.90 9.67
N ASP A 180 -23.20 10.66 9.80
CA ASP A 180 -24.32 10.29 10.65
C ASP A 180 -23.85 10.06 12.10
N ARG A 181 -24.43 10.80 13.05
CA ARG A 181 -24.08 10.73 14.49
C ARG A 181 -24.49 9.42 15.16
N ALA A 182 -25.36 8.62 14.54
CA ALA A 182 -25.71 7.30 15.03
C ALA A 182 -24.66 6.23 14.70
N ARG A 183 -23.71 6.52 13.79
CA ARG A 183 -22.70 5.56 13.31
C ARG A 183 -21.40 5.62 14.12
N THR A 184 -20.72 4.49 14.12
CA THR A 184 -19.42 4.26 14.76
C THR A 184 -18.33 5.14 14.13
N THR A 185 -17.60 5.85 14.98
CA THR A 185 -16.33 6.49 14.70
C THR A 185 -15.25 5.54 15.20
N THR A 186 -14.36 5.13 14.31
CA THR A 186 -13.25 4.24 14.64
C THR A 186 -11.94 5.02 14.53
N LEU A 187 -11.06 4.85 15.51
CA LEU A 187 -9.65 5.21 15.36
C LEU A 187 -8.93 4.00 14.75
N ALA A 188 -8.44 4.16 13.54
CA ALA A 188 -7.59 3.17 12.88
C ALA A 188 -6.13 3.58 13.00
N HIS A 189 -5.25 2.60 13.22
CA HIS A 189 -3.80 2.73 13.10
C HIS A 189 -3.26 1.46 12.46
N ASN A 190 -2.61 1.58 11.31
CA ASN A 190 -2.00 0.46 10.62
C ASN A 190 -0.49 0.66 10.53
N VAL A 191 0.25 -0.44 10.58
CA VAL A 191 1.71 -0.44 10.50
C VAL A 191 2.17 -1.59 9.63
N ALA A 192 2.87 -1.30 8.55
CA ALA A 192 3.57 -2.27 7.73
C ALA A 192 5.07 -2.27 8.06
N ILE A 193 5.65 -3.45 8.25
CA ILE A 193 7.08 -3.66 8.47
C ILE A 193 7.63 -4.48 7.31
N GLU A 194 8.48 -3.86 6.52
CA GLU A 194 9.05 -4.44 5.30
C GLU A 194 10.52 -4.81 5.50
N TYR A 195 10.99 -5.88 4.85
CA TYR A 195 12.41 -6.22 4.68
C TYR A 195 12.73 -6.38 3.21
N SER A 196 13.49 -5.44 2.64
CA SER A 196 13.70 -5.35 1.20
C SER A 196 15.00 -6.03 0.74
N ILE A 197 14.89 -7.12 -0.03
CA ILE A 197 16.06 -7.72 -0.71
C ILE A 197 16.67 -6.79 -1.76
N PRO A 198 15.88 -6.03 -2.57
CA PRO A 198 16.43 -4.98 -3.42
C PRO A 198 17.31 -3.99 -2.67
N TYR A 199 16.85 -3.51 -1.51
CA TYR A 199 17.62 -2.59 -0.67
C TYR A 199 18.88 -3.26 -0.13
N LEU A 200 18.76 -4.49 0.38
CA LEU A 200 19.90 -5.26 0.86
C LEU A 200 21.01 -5.34 -0.20
N GLN A 201 20.67 -5.66 -1.45
CA GLN A 201 21.67 -5.79 -2.52
C GLN A 201 22.24 -4.45 -3.01
N GLN A 202 21.44 -3.38 -3.01
CA GLN A 202 21.85 -2.07 -3.55
C GLN A 202 22.58 -1.19 -2.54
N ALA A 203 22.16 -1.22 -1.27
CA ALA A 203 22.56 -0.27 -0.24
C ALA A 203 23.47 -0.87 0.83
N VAL A 204 23.41 -2.20 1.03
CA VAL A 204 24.18 -2.90 2.09
C VAL A 204 25.27 -3.78 1.48
N HIS A 205 24.88 -4.87 0.83
CA HIS A 205 25.80 -5.83 0.23
C HIS A 205 25.13 -6.62 -0.89
N ASP A 206 25.74 -6.61 -2.07
CA ASP A 206 25.28 -7.41 -3.21
C ASP A 206 25.64 -8.89 -3.02
N PHE A 207 24.62 -9.72 -2.75
CA PHE A 207 24.75 -11.16 -2.61
C PHE A 207 24.67 -11.91 -3.96
N GLY A 208 24.42 -11.22 -5.07
CA GLY A 208 24.23 -11.83 -6.38
C GLY A 208 23.02 -12.75 -6.44
N LEU A 209 21.94 -12.43 -5.70
CA LEU A 209 20.72 -13.21 -5.73
C LEU A 209 20.10 -13.13 -7.12
N ALA A 210 19.70 -14.29 -7.66
CA ALA A 210 19.07 -14.36 -8.97
C ALA A 210 17.59 -13.98 -8.89
N TRP A 211 17.02 -13.60 -10.03
CA TRP A 211 15.58 -13.49 -10.19
C TRP A 211 14.89 -14.85 -9.89
N PRO A 212 13.72 -14.85 -9.21
CA PRO A 212 12.97 -13.70 -8.72
C PRO A 212 13.40 -13.20 -7.33
N LEU A 213 14.29 -13.92 -6.64
CA LEU A 213 14.67 -13.64 -5.25
C LEU A 213 15.27 -12.25 -5.04
N SER A 214 15.96 -11.70 -6.04
CA SER A 214 16.53 -10.35 -6.01
C SER A 214 15.52 -9.23 -5.77
N ASN A 215 14.24 -9.51 -6.00
CA ASN A 215 13.14 -8.55 -6.04
C ASN A 215 12.06 -8.80 -4.98
N PHE A 216 12.28 -9.75 -4.07
CA PHE A 216 11.34 -10.01 -2.99
C PHE A 216 11.50 -9.04 -1.82
N ILE A 217 10.38 -8.72 -1.21
CA ILE A 217 10.25 -7.93 -0.01
C ILE A 217 9.36 -8.75 0.92
N GLY A 218 9.88 -9.06 2.11
CA GLY A 218 9.05 -9.65 3.17
C GLY A 218 8.25 -8.53 3.82
N ASP A 219 6.99 -8.76 4.10
CA ASP A 219 6.10 -7.77 4.70
C ASP A 219 5.29 -8.38 5.85
N ALA A 220 5.01 -7.58 6.86
CA ALA A 220 4.06 -7.93 7.89
C ALA A 220 3.38 -6.68 8.41
N GLU A 221 2.06 -6.67 8.30
CA GLU A 221 1.25 -5.57 8.80
C GLU A 221 0.55 -5.89 10.10
N PHE A 222 0.33 -4.85 10.90
CA PHE A 222 -0.49 -4.87 12.09
C PHE A 222 -1.55 -3.79 11.96
N ASN A 223 -2.82 -4.20 12.00
CA ASN A 223 -3.96 -3.31 11.79
C ASN A 223 -4.74 -3.21 13.10
N PHE A 224 -4.80 -2.00 13.64
CA PHE A 224 -5.45 -1.70 14.92
C PHE A 224 -6.69 -0.85 14.68
N GLU A 225 -7.82 -1.29 15.20
CA GLU A 225 -9.07 -0.53 15.18
C GLU A 225 -9.57 -0.35 16.61
N HIS A 226 -9.99 0.86 16.95
CA HIS A 226 -10.59 1.16 18.25
C HIS A 226 -11.87 1.97 18.07
N GLY A 227 -13.00 1.42 18.50
CA GLY A 227 -14.28 2.10 18.44
C GLY A 227 -14.37 3.22 19.47
N VAL A 228 -14.53 4.46 19.00
CA VAL A 228 -14.57 5.68 19.82
C VAL A 228 -15.98 5.96 20.32
N ASN A 229 -16.99 5.62 19.53
CA ASN A 229 -18.42 5.77 19.85
C ASN A 229 -19.25 4.71 19.08
N GLY A 230 -20.57 4.75 19.21
CA GLY A 230 -21.46 3.83 18.50
C GLY A 230 -21.42 2.41 19.07
N GLU A 231 -21.72 1.42 18.24
CA GLU A 231 -21.80 0.01 18.64
C GLU A 231 -20.43 -0.59 18.98
N GLU A 232 -19.36 -0.03 18.40
CA GLU A 232 -17.98 -0.48 18.67
C GLU A 232 -17.33 0.24 19.86
N GLN A 233 -18.05 1.11 20.58
CA GLN A 233 -17.45 1.92 21.64
C GLN A 233 -16.68 1.07 22.67
N GLY A 234 -15.37 1.33 22.78
CA GLY A 234 -14.47 0.65 23.70
C GLY A 234 -14.03 -0.75 23.24
N ARG A 235 -14.47 -1.23 22.08
CA ARG A 235 -13.93 -2.44 21.44
C ARG A 235 -12.64 -2.07 20.72
N SER A 236 -11.60 -2.86 20.94
CA SER A 236 -10.36 -2.80 20.16
C SER A 236 -10.20 -4.11 19.42
N LYS A 237 -9.80 -4.03 18.16
CA LYS A 237 -9.51 -5.18 17.30
C LYS A 237 -8.09 -5.07 16.81
N VAL A 238 -7.42 -6.21 16.72
CA VAL A 238 -6.07 -6.29 16.19
C VAL A 238 -5.99 -7.41 15.17
N PHE A 239 -5.50 -7.09 13.99
CA PHE A 239 -5.17 -8.06 12.94
C PHE A 239 -3.67 -8.06 12.67
N VAL A 240 -3.18 -9.18 12.14
CA VAL A 240 -1.86 -9.29 11.55
C VAL A 240 -1.98 -9.80 10.11
N THR A 241 -1.21 -9.20 9.22
CA THR A 241 -1.24 -9.50 7.78
C THR A 241 0.17 -9.79 7.27
N PRO A 242 0.76 -10.98 7.57
CA PRO A 242 2.05 -11.35 7.02
C PRO A 242 1.97 -11.71 5.53
N GLY A 243 2.94 -11.23 4.75
CA GLY A 243 2.97 -11.41 3.31
C GLY A 243 4.36 -11.33 2.69
N PHE A 244 4.34 -11.49 1.37
CA PHE A 244 5.51 -11.28 0.52
C PHE A 244 5.09 -10.49 -0.71
N VAL A 245 5.98 -9.58 -1.11
CA VAL A 245 5.83 -8.75 -2.29
C VAL A 245 7.00 -9.00 -3.23
N TYR A 246 6.71 -9.22 -4.50
CA TYR A 246 7.69 -9.08 -5.57
C TYR A 246 7.50 -7.70 -6.20
N MET A 247 8.55 -6.90 -6.26
CA MET A 247 8.51 -5.57 -6.85
C MET A 247 9.63 -5.41 -7.88
N ASP A 248 9.28 -4.98 -9.09
CA ASP A 248 10.26 -4.59 -10.10
C ASP A 248 10.05 -3.15 -10.57
N ARG A 249 10.41 -2.85 -11.84
CA ARG A 249 10.28 -1.50 -12.38
C ARG A 249 8.85 -1.16 -12.82
N TYR A 250 8.01 -2.14 -13.08
CA TYR A 250 6.71 -1.93 -13.70
C TYR A 250 5.54 -2.40 -12.84
N VAL A 251 5.79 -3.40 -11.97
CA VAL A 251 4.73 -4.07 -11.24
C VAL A 251 5.17 -4.38 -9.82
N GLU A 252 4.18 -4.33 -8.94
CA GLU A 252 4.21 -4.93 -7.62
C GLU A 252 3.18 -6.07 -7.55
N LEU A 253 3.63 -7.23 -7.10
CA LEU A 253 2.82 -8.43 -6.94
C LEU A 253 2.90 -8.90 -5.48
N GLY A 254 1.79 -8.85 -4.77
CA GLY A 254 1.71 -9.21 -3.37
C GLY A 254 0.84 -10.43 -3.10
N VAL A 255 1.19 -11.20 -2.07
CA VAL A 255 0.28 -12.12 -1.39
C VAL A 255 0.48 -12.06 0.12
N ALA A 256 -0.61 -11.98 0.87
CA ALA A 256 -0.60 -11.99 2.33
C ALA A 256 -1.76 -12.82 2.89
N GLY A 257 -1.57 -13.38 4.08
CA GLY A 257 -2.66 -13.92 4.89
C GLY A 257 -3.06 -12.91 5.95
N ARG A 258 -4.35 -12.76 6.24
CA ARG A 258 -4.89 -11.86 7.27
C ARG A 258 -5.47 -12.68 8.42
N PHE A 259 -5.08 -12.36 9.66
CA PHE A 259 -5.48 -13.15 10.83
C PHE A 259 -5.83 -12.26 12.02
N PRO A 260 -6.88 -12.59 12.79
CA PRO A 260 -7.19 -11.90 14.04
C PRO A 260 -6.15 -12.23 15.12
N LEU A 261 -5.78 -11.24 15.94
CA LEU A 261 -4.89 -11.40 17.10
C LEU A 261 -5.64 -11.34 18.44
N ASP A 262 -6.89 -10.91 18.45
CA ASP A 262 -7.75 -10.89 19.64
C ASP A 262 -9.18 -11.38 19.35
N GLN A 263 -9.98 -11.51 20.41
CA GLN A 263 -11.35 -12.05 20.29
C GLN A 263 -12.27 -11.11 19.52
N ALA A 264 -12.08 -9.78 19.64
CA ALA A 264 -12.92 -8.82 18.97
C ALA A 264 -12.70 -8.84 17.45
N ALA A 265 -11.44 -8.95 16.99
CA ALA A 265 -11.10 -9.19 15.61
C ALA A 265 -11.62 -10.54 15.12
N HIS A 266 -11.54 -11.57 15.96
CA HIS A 266 -12.00 -12.92 15.63
C HIS A 266 -13.53 -13.04 15.53
N ASP A 267 -14.28 -12.08 16.06
CA ASP A 267 -15.73 -12.01 15.85
C ASP A 267 -16.07 -11.57 14.41
N GLU A 268 -15.14 -10.94 13.68
CA GLU A 268 -15.32 -10.42 12.32
C GLU A 268 -14.61 -11.25 11.24
N LEU A 269 -13.45 -11.81 11.56
CA LEU A 269 -12.65 -12.58 10.62
C LEU A 269 -12.05 -13.81 11.32
N ASP A 270 -12.20 -14.99 10.72
CA ASP A 270 -11.46 -16.18 11.12
C ASP A 270 -10.07 -16.17 10.46
N TRP A 271 -10.02 -15.95 9.16
CA TRP A 271 -8.81 -15.78 8.35
C TRP A 271 -9.16 -15.17 6.99
N GLY A 272 -8.18 -14.52 6.38
CA GLY A 272 -8.29 -13.96 5.04
C GLY A 272 -7.02 -14.20 4.21
N VAL A 273 -7.13 -14.05 2.89
CA VAL A 273 -5.98 -14.01 1.99
C VAL A 273 -6.17 -12.85 1.02
N ILE A 274 -5.14 -12.03 0.87
CA ILE A 274 -5.11 -10.83 0.03
C ILE A 274 -4.05 -11.04 -1.05
N PHE A 275 -4.39 -10.69 -2.28
CA PHE A 275 -3.44 -10.57 -3.39
C PHE A 275 -3.43 -9.14 -3.89
N ILE A 276 -2.29 -8.66 -4.38
CA ILE A 276 -2.18 -7.35 -5.03
C ILE A 276 -1.51 -7.51 -6.38
N VAL A 277 -2.08 -6.83 -7.37
CA VAL A 277 -1.44 -6.51 -8.65
C VAL A 277 -1.49 -5.01 -8.82
N ASP A 278 -0.36 -4.35 -8.56
CA ASP A 278 -0.20 -2.92 -8.71
C ASP A 278 0.79 -2.59 -9.83
N LEU A 279 0.46 -1.56 -10.61
CA LEU A 279 1.18 -1.14 -11.79
C LEU A 279 1.75 0.27 -11.61
N PHE A 280 3.06 0.42 -11.81
CA PHE A 280 3.72 1.72 -11.85
C PHE A 280 3.46 2.40 -13.21
N ILE A 281 2.32 3.09 -13.31
CA ILE A 281 1.76 3.57 -14.58
C ILE A 281 2.73 4.54 -15.27
N ASP A 282 3.45 5.35 -14.52
CA ASP A 282 4.37 6.32 -15.06
C ASP A 282 5.68 5.71 -15.57
N ASP A 283 6.01 4.48 -15.21
CA ASP A 283 7.09 3.70 -15.83
C ASP A 283 6.62 2.88 -17.02
N ILE A 284 5.39 2.34 -16.99
CA ILE A 284 4.79 1.62 -18.12
C ILE A 284 4.44 2.58 -19.26
N LEU A 285 3.81 3.71 -18.92
CA LEU A 285 3.30 4.74 -19.82
C LEU A 285 3.93 6.10 -19.45
N PRO A 286 5.18 6.39 -19.83
CA PRO A 286 5.90 7.61 -19.41
C PRO A 286 5.19 8.93 -19.75
N TRP A 287 4.30 8.92 -20.76
CA TRP A 287 3.49 10.07 -21.10
C TRP A 287 2.48 10.44 -20.00
N THR A 288 2.19 9.56 -19.04
CA THR A 288 1.32 9.82 -17.89
C THR A 288 2.00 10.59 -16.77
N ARG A 289 3.32 10.89 -16.85
CA ARG A 289 4.09 11.64 -15.84
C ARG A 289 3.68 13.11 -15.68
N TRP A 290 2.79 13.61 -16.51
CA TRP A 290 2.31 14.98 -16.40
C TRP A 290 1.67 15.22 -15.04
N GLN A 291 1.89 16.43 -14.51
CA GLN A 291 1.30 16.92 -13.27
C GLN A 291 0.50 18.19 -13.62
N PRO A 292 -0.83 18.20 -13.39
CA PRO A 292 -1.68 19.34 -13.71
C PRO A 292 -1.33 20.59 -12.89
N ILE A 293 -0.81 20.40 -11.67
CA ILE A 293 -0.37 21.49 -10.80
C ILE A 293 1.16 21.41 -10.72
N GLY A 294 1.84 22.07 -11.66
CA GLY A 294 3.30 22.11 -11.65
C GLY A 294 3.84 22.85 -10.43
N GLY A 295 4.95 22.38 -9.85
CA GLY A 295 5.85 23.26 -9.08
C GLY A 295 5.67 23.35 -7.56
N MET A 296 5.10 22.37 -6.86
CA MET A 296 5.38 22.22 -5.41
C MET A 296 6.76 21.57 -5.22
N ARG A 297 7.82 22.30 -5.60
CA ARG A 297 9.21 21.89 -5.36
C ARG A 297 9.41 21.54 -3.88
N PRO A 298 10.28 20.58 -3.54
CA PRO A 298 10.69 20.37 -2.17
C PRO A 298 11.12 21.70 -1.53
N PRO A 299 10.80 21.99 -0.25
CA PRO A 299 11.46 23.04 0.50
C PRO A 299 12.95 22.91 0.27
N THR A 300 13.58 24.03 -0.02
CA THR A 300 15.04 24.12 -0.04
C THR A 300 15.53 23.60 1.32
N PRO A 301 16.54 22.70 1.36
CA PRO A 301 17.13 22.31 2.62
C PRO A 301 17.44 23.56 3.46
N MET A 302 17.18 23.50 4.76
CA MET A 302 17.53 24.58 5.68
C MET A 302 19.01 24.97 5.43
N PRO A 303 19.34 26.26 5.28
CA PRO A 303 20.72 26.68 5.11
C PRO A 303 21.55 26.20 6.31
N GLY A 304 22.39 25.18 6.11
CA GLY A 304 23.26 24.64 7.16
C GLY A 304 23.52 23.12 7.15
N THR A 305 22.77 22.30 6.40
CA THR A 305 22.97 20.84 6.38
C THR A 305 23.85 20.32 5.24
N ALA A 306 24.45 21.22 4.44
CA ALA A 306 25.48 20.84 3.48
C ALA A 306 26.87 20.96 4.12
N GLY A 307 27.36 19.85 4.66
CA GLY A 307 28.78 19.64 4.91
C GLY A 307 29.23 19.59 6.37
N SER A 308 29.29 18.36 6.89
CA SER A 308 30.46 17.82 7.61
C SER A 308 30.36 16.31 7.63
#